data_AF-A0A9D9MX96-F1
#
_entry.id   AF-A0A9D9MX96-F1
#
_cell.length_a   1.000
_cell.length_b   1.000
_cell.length_c   1.000
_cell.angle_alpha   90.00
_cell.angle_beta   90.00
_cell.angle_gamma   90.00
#
_symmetry.space_group_name_H-M   'P 1'
#
loop_
_entity.id
_entity.type
_entity.pdbx_description
1 polymer ?
#
loop_
_entity_poly.entity_id
_entity_poly.type
_entity_poly.pdbx_seq_one_letter_code
_entity_poly.pdbx_strand_id
1 'polypeptide(L)'
;MPEIQNQRLKFFTWKRMVLRFFYPLWIVASSKKKMDALNERNILDACAASGRITIFLHGIASTYYFAPYWIVKWFTRNGIHMVSLGYDYNADLATAAKDIKMQIDAIRERSGVTEINIVGVSLGGVVGRYYVEALGGKDITHKLITIFSPIIPPEPGETSIALSMSKLLSHGTAERSASQNRVIKDTFAVRNYLAIYGTSDWIVGKRMYPLKQAPESVRQVPLAGGHMLVTYNTDAAEVALDYLQECSISG
;
A
#
# COMPACT_ATOMS: atom_id res chain seq x y z
N MET A 1 1.39 7.05 -34.84
CA MET A 1 1.61 7.39 -33.42
C MET A 1 2.88 6.71 -32.84
N PRO A 2 4.11 7.00 -33.27
CA PRO A 2 5.32 6.38 -32.70
C PRO A 2 6.13 7.32 -31.77
N GLU A 3 5.88 8.64 -31.82
CA GLU A 3 6.75 9.64 -31.19
C GLU A 3 6.51 9.81 -29.68
N ILE A 4 5.30 9.51 -29.20
CA ILE A 4 4.93 9.61 -27.78
C ILE A 4 5.57 8.47 -26.96
N GLN A 5 5.82 7.30 -27.56
CA GLN A 5 6.52 6.20 -26.88
C GLN A 5 8.02 6.47 -26.74
N ASN A 6 8.65 7.12 -27.73
CA ASN A 6 10.08 7.43 -27.68
C ASN A 6 10.45 8.56 -26.70
N GLN A 7 9.54 9.49 -26.40
CA GLN A 7 9.75 10.45 -25.31
C GLN A 7 9.57 9.80 -23.92
N ARG A 8 8.69 8.82 -23.75
CA ARG A 8 8.53 8.06 -22.49
C ARG A 8 9.76 7.19 -22.17
N LEU A 9 10.40 6.62 -23.19
CA LEU A 9 11.68 5.89 -23.06
C LEU A 9 12.87 6.81 -22.72
N LYS A 10 12.77 8.12 -23.00
CA LYS A 10 13.75 9.13 -22.58
C LYS A 10 13.41 9.83 -21.26
N PHE A 11 12.19 9.70 -20.72
CA PHE A 11 11.84 10.05 -19.33
C PHE A 11 12.16 8.92 -18.34
N PHE A 12 12.53 7.76 -18.87
CA PHE A 12 13.16 6.60 -18.21
C PHE A 12 14.53 6.92 -17.55
N THR A 13 14.83 8.21 -17.39
CA THR A 13 16.13 8.83 -17.12
C THR A 13 16.32 9.20 -15.66
N TRP A 14 17.50 8.88 -15.13
CA TRP A 14 18.16 9.41 -13.92
C TRP A 14 17.42 9.25 -12.57
N LYS A 15 16.12 9.58 -12.44
CA LYS A 15 15.32 9.38 -11.22
C LYS A 15 15.30 7.91 -10.77
N ARG A 16 15.13 6.97 -11.72
CA ARG A 16 15.27 5.52 -11.49
C ARG A 16 16.64 5.13 -10.93
N MET A 17 17.70 5.80 -11.40
CA MET A 17 19.08 5.50 -11.01
C MET A 17 19.38 6.00 -9.60
N VAL A 18 18.89 7.19 -9.23
CA VAL A 18 19.08 7.77 -7.89
C VAL A 18 18.38 6.95 -6.80
N LEU A 19 17.16 6.48 -7.05
CA LEU A 19 16.47 5.59 -6.11
C LEU A 19 17.14 4.22 -5.97
N ARG A 20 17.86 3.76 -6.99
CA ARG A 20 18.45 2.42 -7.05
C ARG A 20 19.90 2.36 -6.55
N PHE A 21 20.67 3.46 -6.66
CA PHE A 21 22.10 3.51 -6.31
C PHE A 21 22.42 4.15 -4.94
N PHE A 22 21.65 5.14 -4.46
CA PHE A 22 21.97 5.86 -3.20
C PHE A 22 21.17 5.37 -1.98
N TYR A 23 20.29 4.40 -2.17
CA TYR A 23 19.28 3.98 -1.20
C TYR A 23 19.78 3.29 0.08
N PRO A 24 20.83 2.43 0.07
CA PRO A 24 21.27 1.77 1.30
C PRO A 24 21.89 2.75 2.33
N LEU A 25 22.46 3.88 1.89
CA LEU A 25 23.06 4.89 2.77
C LEU A 25 22.02 5.79 3.46
N TRP A 26 20.80 5.85 2.93
CA TRP A 26 19.75 6.78 3.38
C TRP A 26 18.93 6.21 4.54
N ILE A 27 18.98 4.90 4.77
CA ILE A 27 18.31 4.17 5.86
C ILE A 27 18.68 4.76 7.24
N VAL A 28 19.89 5.28 7.40
CA VAL A 28 20.40 5.85 8.67
C VAL A 28 19.80 7.23 9.02
N ALA A 29 19.16 7.91 8.06
CA ALA A 29 18.69 9.30 8.24
C ALA A 29 17.17 9.46 8.48
N SER A 30 16.41 8.36 8.63
CA SER A 30 14.99 8.42 8.99
C SER A 30 14.79 8.43 10.53
N SER A 31 13.67 8.99 11.00
CA SER A 31 13.27 8.89 12.41
C SER A 31 11.77 9.13 12.54
N LYS A 32 11.18 8.69 13.67
CA LYS A 32 9.77 8.97 13.99
C LYS A 32 9.44 10.45 13.87
N LYS A 33 10.26 11.32 14.49
CA LYS A 33 10.12 12.78 14.42
C LYS A 33 10.11 13.32 12.98
N LYS A 34 10.98 12.80 12.12
CA LYS A 34 11.04 13.22 10.71
C LYS A 34 9.82 12.75 9.90
N MET A 35 9.33 11.53 10.15
CA MET A 35 8.13 11.03 9.50
C MET A 35 6.89 11.78 9.98
N ASP A 36 6.75 12.01 11.28
CA ASP A 36 5.62 12.76 11.85
C ASP A 36 5.54 14.18 11.28
N ALA A 37 6.69 14.88 11.17
CA ALA A 37 6.74 16.20 10.56
C ALA A 37 6.39 16.19 9.06
N LEU A 38 6.78 15.14 8.32
CA LEU A 38 6.44 14.97 6.91
C LEU A 38 4.94 14.66 6.74
N ASN A 39 4.40 13.77 7.57
CA ASN A 39 2.98 13.44 7.62
C ASN A 39 2.14 14.69 7.90
N GLU A 40 2.47 15.45 8.95
CA GLU A 40 1.71 16.65 9.32
C GLU A 40 1.75 17.70 8.20
N ARG A 41 2.91 17.91 7.59
CA ARG A 41 3.02 18.78 6.40
C ARG A 41 2.13 18.30 5.27
N ASN A 42 2.14 17.01 4.94
CA ASN A 42 1.32 16.46 3.87
C ASN A 42 -0.18 16.60 4.17
N ILE A 43 -0.60 16.47 5.42
CA ILE A 43 -1.99 16.69 5.84
C ILE A 43 -2.38 18.16 5.61
N LEU A 44 -1.58 19.11 6.10
CA LEU A 44 -1.85 20.54 5.93
C LEU A 44 -1.88 20.96 4.44
N ASP A 45 -0.90 20.50 3.66
CA ASP A 45 -0.81 20.80 2.23
C ASP A 45 -2.02 20.20 1.47
N ALA A 46 -2.47 18.99 1.82
CA ALA A 46 -3.66 18.37 1.23
C ALA A 46 -4.94 19.14 1.51
N CYS A 47 -5.11 19.62 2.74
CA CYS A 47 -6.27 20.43 3.14
C CYS A 47 -6.33 21.74 2.36
N ALA A 48 -5.20 22.37 2.10
CA ALA A 48 -5.13 23.59 1.30
C ALA A 48 -5.41 23.35 -0.20
N ALA A 49 -5.16 22.15 -0.71
CA ALA A 49 -5.24 21.85 -2.14
C ALA A 49 -6.54 21.15 -2.57
N SER A 50 -6.87 20.00 -1.97
CA SER A 50 -7.90 19.09 -2.49
C SER A 50 -8.76 18.41 -1.43
N GLY A 51 -8.43 18.55 -0.14
CA GLY A 51 -9.09 17.81 0.95
C GLY A 51 -8.81 16.30 0.95
N ARG A 52 -7.82 15.83 0.17
CA ARG A 52 -7.51 14.41 0.01
C ARG A 52 -6.05 14.08 0.28
N ILE A 53 -5.85 13.04 1.09
CA ILE A 53 -4.55 12.46 1.43
C ILE A 53 -4.42 11.03 0.90
N THR A 54 -3.19 10.54 0.79
CA THR A 54 -2.90 9.14 0.45
C THR A 54 -2.27 8.44 1.63
N ILE A 55 -2.96 7.46 2.21
CA ILE A 55 -2.46 6.68 3.35
C ILE A 55 -1.48 5.60 2.85
N PHE A 56 -0.30 5.54 3.46
CA PHE A 56 0.67 4.46 3.24
C PHE A 56 0.66 3.48 4.42
N LEU A 57 0.52 2.18 4.13
CA LEU A 57 0.51 1.10 5.13
C LEU A 57 1.66 0.12 4.88
N HIS A 58 2.52 -0.04 5.89
CA HIS A 58 3.72 -0.87 5.82
C HIS A 58 3.42 -2.38 5.89
N GLY A 59 4.42 -3.21 5.59
CA GLY A 59 4.33 -4.67 5.74
C GLY A 59 4.69 -5.16 7.15
N ILE A 60 4.75 -6.48 7.31
CA ILE A 60 5.20 -7.13 8.55
C ILE A 60 6.66 -6.79 8.88
N ALA A 61 7.04 -6.84 10.16
CA ALA A 61 8.41 -6.53 10.63
C ALA A 61 8.92 -5.16 10.16
N SER A 62 8.00 -4.19 10.05
CA SER A 62 8.29 -2.83 9.63
C SER A 62 7.64 -1.82 10.58
N THR A 63 7.99 -0.56 10.42
CA THR A 63 7.36 0.57 11.11
C THR A 63 6.90 1.58 10.09
N TYR A 64 5.97 2.44 10.48
CA TYR A 64 5.49 3.51 9.62
C TYR A 64 6.52 4.60 9.33
N TYR A 65 7.68 4.64 10.01
CA TYR A 65 8.62 5.74 9.90
C TYR A 65 9.99 5.34 9.35
N PHE A 66 10.48 4.13 9.58
CA PHE A 66 11.87 3.80 9.24
C PHE A 66 12.01 3.41 7.78
N ALA A 67 11.39 2.29 7.39
CA ALA A 67 11.43 1.82 6.03
C ALA A 67 10.73 2.78 5.05
N PRO A 68 9.50 3.26 5.30
CA PRO A 68 8.77 4.02 4.29
C PRO A 68 9.15 5.51 4.19
N TYR A 69 10.02 6.06 5.05
CA TYR A 69 10.36 7.50 5.03
C TYR A 69 10.70 8.04 3.64
N TRP A 70 11.59 7.35 2.94
CA TRP A 70 12.08 7.83 1.66
C TRP A 70 11.08 7.67 0.54
N ILE A 71 10.27 6.60 0.57
CA ILE A 71 9.24 6.43 -0.44
C ILE A 71 8.12 7.45 -0.25
N VAL A 72 7.70 7.72 0.98
CA VAL A 72 6.72 8.78 1.31
C VAL A 72 7.24 10.14 0.87
N LYS A 73 8.50 10.46 1.19
CA LYS A 73 9.15 11.71 0.74
C LYS A 73 9.25 11.81 -0.78
N TRP A 74 9.47 10.70 -1.48
CA TRP A 74 9.50 10.67 -2.93
C TRP A 74 8.10 10.93 -3.51
N PHE A 75 7.06 10.30 -2.99
CA PHE A 75 5.67 10.58 -3.38
C PHE A 75 5.29 12.05 -3.14
N THR A 76 5.63 12.62 -1.98
CA THR A 76 5.45 14.06 -1.69
C THR A 76 6.12 14.95 -2.73
N ARG A 77 7.37 14.65 -3.11
CA ARG A 77 8.10 15.41 -4.13
C ARG A 77 7.51 15.28 -5.54
N ASN A 78 6.70 14.26 -5.79
CA ASN A 78 5.99 14.07 -7.05
C ASN A 78 4.49 14.43 -6.93
N GLY A 79 4.13 15.27 -5.95
CA GLY A 79 2.79 15.87 -5.85
C GLY A 79 1.74 15.01 -5.14
N ILE A 80 2.13 13.91 -4.48
CA ILE A 80 1.22 13.09 -3.69
C ILE A 80 1.35 13.42 -2.22
N HIS A 81 0.27 13.90 -1.60
CA HIS A 81 0.20 14.14 -0.15
C HIS A 81 0.09 12.81 0.62
N MET A 82 1.21 12.10 0.75
CA MET A 82 1.27 10.77 1.34
C MET A 82 1.50 10.81 2.86
N VAL A 83 0.67 10.08 3.62
CA VAL A 83 0.72 10.01 5.09
C VAL A 83 0.95 8.55 5.48
N SER A 84 2.08 8.26 6.12
CA SER A 84 2.40 6.90 6.59
C SER A 84 1.84 6.66 7.97
N LEU A 85 0.95 5.67 8.12
CA LEU A 85 0.33 5.32 9.40
C LEU A 85 0.89 4.01 9.94
N GLY A 86 0.96 3.90 11.26
CA GLY A 86 1.45 2.72 11.97
C GLY A 86 0.33 1.88 12.51
N TYR A 87 0.57 0.59 12.61
CA TYR A 87 -0.28 -0.36 13.30
C TYR A 87 0.58 -1.51 13.83
N ASP A 88 0.09 -2.23 14.83
CA ASP A 88 0.77 -3.42 15.32
C ASP A 88 0.53 -4.61 14.38
N TYR A 89 1.58 -5.05 13.68
CA TYR A 89 1.52 -6.21 12.79
C TYR A 89 1.46 -7.56 13.53
N ASN A 90 1.62 -7.56 14.86
CA ASN A 90 1.41 -8.73 15.70
C ASN A 90 -0.06 -8.90 16.08
N ALA A 91 -0.85 -7.83 16.04
CA ALA A 91 -2.28 -7.89 16.28
C ALA A 91 -3.01 -8.65 15.16
N ASP A 92 -4.20 -9.16 15.46
CA ASP A 92 -5.05 -9.72 14.41
C ASP A 92 -5.50 -8.63 13.41
N LEU A 93 -5.77 -9.05 12.18
CA LEU A 93 -6.11 -8.16 11.06
C LEU A 93 -7.21 -7.14 11.40
N ALA A 94 -8.27 -7.56 12.11
CA ALA A 94 -9.35 -6.65 12.49
C ALA A 94 -8.90 -5.59 13.50
N THR A 95 -8.05 -5.95 14.45
CA THR A 95 -7.47 -5.02 15.43
C THR A 95 -6.55 -4.02 14.75
N ALA A 96 -5.66 -4.47 13.86
CA ALA A 96 -4.79 -3.58 13.07
C ALA A 96 -5.61 -2.60 12.20
N ALA A 97 -6.66 -3.07 11.53
CA ALA A 97 -7.50 -2.22 10.71
C ALA A 97 -8.34 -1.22 11.52
N LYS A 98 -8.74 -1.56 12.75
CA LYS A 98 -9.40 -0.62 13.68
C LYS A 98 -8.47 0.50 14.11
N ASP A 99 -7.20 0.20 14.37
CA ASP A 99 -6.20 1.23 14.68
C ASP A 99 -6.04 2.24 13.53
N ILE A 100 -5.92 1.72 12.29
CA ILE A 100 -5.91 2.57 11.09
C ILE A 100 -7.18 3.40 10.96
N LYS A 101 -8.36 2.81 11.21
CA LYS A 101 -9.62 3.56 11.22
C LYS A 101 -9.59 4.73 12.20
N MET A 102 -9.19 4.50 13.45
CA MET A 102 -9.13 5.55 14.47
C MET A 102 -8.19 6.69 14.06
N GLN A 103 -7.02 6.37 13.51
CA GLN A 103 -6.06 7.37 13.05
C GLN A 103 -6.60 8.18 11.87
N ILE A 104 -7.25 7.53 10.90
CA ILE A 104 -7.90 8.21 9.77
C ILE A 104 -9.02 9.12 10.26
N ASP A 105 -9.91 8.62 11.12
CA ASP A 105 -11.02 9.41 11.65
C ASP A 105 -10.51 10.65 12.41
N ALA A 106 -9.46 10.49 13.23
CA ALA A 106 -8.81 11.60 13.94
C ALA A 106 -8.10 12.60 13.00
N ILE A 107 -7.59 12.16 11.85
CA ILE A 107 -7.08 13.08 10.81
C ILE A 107 -8.23 13.87 10.21
N ARG A 108 -9.30 13.19 9.81
CA ARG A 108 -10.45 13.84 9.17
C ARG A 108 -11.11 14.87 10.09
N GLU A 109 -11.32 14.53 11.35
CA GLU A 109 -11.91 15.42 12.34
C GLU A 109 -11.11 16.70 12.52
N ARG A 110 -9.77 16.61 12.65
CA ARG A 110 -8.94 17.80 12.93
C ARG A 110 -8.57 18.62 11.69
N SER A 111 -8.58 18.02 10.52
CA SER A 111 -8.03 18.64 9.30
C SER A 111 -9.09 18.92 8.22
N GLY A 112 -10.28 18.33 8.32
CA GLY A 112 -11.32 18.44 7.30
C GLY A 112 -11.08 17.59 6.05
N VAL A 113 -10.13 16.64 6.07
CA VAL A 113 -9.96 15.65 5.01
C VAL A 113 -11.27 14.89 4.77
N THR A 114 -11.77 14.93 3.54
CA THR A 114 -13.06 14.32 3.18
C THR A 114 -12.90 12.99 2.47
N GLU A 115 -11.82 12.80 1.73
CA GLU A 115 -11.55 11.64 0.89
C GLU A 115 -10.10 11.16 1.07
N ILE A 116 -9.85 9.86 0.92
CA ILE A 116 -8.50 9.27 1.01
C ILE A 116 -8.21 8.35 -0.18
N ASN A 117 -6.92 8.17 -0.46
CA ASN A 117 -6.41 7.00 -1.17
C ASN A 117 -5.66 6.10 -0.19
N ILE A 118 -5.50 4.82 -0.52
CA ILE A 118 -4.71 3.87 0.28
C ILE A 118 -3.69 3.17 -0.61
N VAL A 119 -2.43 3.15 -0.16
CA VAL A 119 -1.33 2.35 -0.72
C VAL A 119 -0.83 1.42 0.37
N GLY A 120 -1.11 0.13 0.23
CA GLY A 120 -0.68 -0.87 1.19
C GLY A 120 0.33 -1.84 0.59
N VAL A 121 1.43 -2.08 1.31
CA VAL A 121 2.50 -2.98 0.89
C VAL A 121 2.43 -4.27 1.71
N SER A 122 2.46 -5.42 1.05
CA SER A 122 2.40 -6.73 1.72
C SER A 122 1.19 -6.80 2.67
N LEU A 123 1.39 -7.09 3.96
CA LEU A 123 0.36 -7.05 5.01
C LEU A 123 -0.44 -5.75 5.03
N GLY A 124 0.19 -4.60 4.78
CA GLY A 124 -0.47 -3.30 4.79
C GLY A 124 -1.60 -3.18 3.76
N GLY A 125 -1.48 -3.87 2.62
CA GLY A 125 -2.57 -3.94 1.64
C GLY A 125 -3.75 -4.79 2.13
N VAL A 126 -3.48 -5.83 2.91
CA VAL A 126 -4.54 -6.65 3.54
C VAL A 126 -5.25 -5.85 4.63
N VAL A 127 -4.50 -5.12 5.47
CA VAL A 127 -5.05 -4.20 6.49
C VAL A 127 -5.89 -3.11 5.84
N GLY A 128 -5.39 -2.48 4.79
CA GLY A 128 -6.11 -1.46 4.03
C GLY A 128 -7.42 -1.99 3.44
N ARG A 129 -7.39 -3.18 2.81
CA ARG A 129 -8.61 -3.82 2.32
C ARG A 129 -9.59 -4.13 3.46
N TYR A 130 -9.12 -4.66 4.59
CA TYR A 130 -10.03 -4.97 5.70
C TYR A 130 -10.71 -3.72 6.25
N TYR A 131 -9.96 -2.61 6.37
CA TYR A 131 -10.54 -1.31 6.71
C TYR A 131 -11.63 -0.86 5.72
N VAL A 132 -11.32 -0.92 4.42
CA VAL A 132 -12.23 -0.51 3.34
C VAL A 132 -13.50 -1.36 3.31
N GLU A 133 -13.31 -2.68 3.23
CA GLU A 133 -14.34 -3.66 2.89
C GLU A 133 -15.18 -4.08 4.11
N ALA A 134 -14.59 -4.09 5.31
CA ALA A 134 -15.24 -4.60 6.51
C ALA A 134 -15.48 -3.55 7.61
N LEU A 135 -14.81 -2.39 7.59
CA LEU A 135 -14.92 -1.35 8.63
C LEU A 135 -15.49 -0.02 8.13
N GLY A 136 -16.15 -0.02 6.96
CA GLY A 136 -16.82 1.16 6.41
C GLY A 136 -15.90 2.16 5.71
N GLY A 137 -14.63 1.83 5.49
CA GLY A 137 -13.70 2.72 4.79
C GLY A 137 -14.04 2.98 3.32
N LYS A 138 -14.87 2.12 2.70
CA LYS A 138 -15.32 2.25 1.31
C LYS A 138 -15.93 3.62 0.98
N ASP A 139 -16.63 4.25 1.93
CA ASP A 139 -17.41 5.47 1.68
C ASP A 139 -16.52 6.70 1.44
N ILE A 140 -15.26 6.64 1.87
CA ILE A 140 -14.30 7.75 1.74
C ILE A 140 -13.03 7.36 0.98
N THR A 141 -12.90 6.09 0.57
CA THR A 141 -11.71 5.60 -0.12
C THR A 141 -11.90 5.68 -1.63
N HIS A 142 -11.16 6.60 -2.25
CA HIS A 142 -11.25 6.88 -3.66
C HIS A 142 -10.45 5.91 -4.52
N LYS A 143 -9.19 5.69 -4.16
CA LYS A 143 -8.29 4.71 -4.79
C LYS A 143 -7.72 3.77 -3.74
N LEU A 144 -7.67 2.49 -4.08
CA LEU A 144 -6.99 1.46 -3.32
C LEU A 144 -5.87 0.89 -4.19
N ILE A 145 -4.66 0.80 -3.63
CA ILE A 145 -3.50 0.21 -4.28
C ILE A 145 -2.89 -0.81 -3.34
N THR A 146 -2.83 -2.07 -3.77
CA THR A 146 -2.17 -3.15 -3.02
C THR A 146 -0.92 -3.60 -3.75
N ILE A 147 0.21 -3.59 -3.06
CA ILE A 147 1.53 -3.90 -3.61
C ILE A 147 2.03 -5.19 -2.98
N PHE A 148 2.04 -6.27 -3.76
CA PHE A 148 2.53 -7.60 -3.40
C PHE A 148 1.84 -8.12 -2.14
N SER A 149 0.55 -7.83 -1.98
CA SER A 149 -0.20 -8.16 -0.78
C SER A 149 -0.79 -9.56 -0.86
N PRO A 150 -0.69 -10.42 0.18
CA PRO A 150 -1.32 -11.74 0.19
C PRO A 150 -2.84 -11.62 0.45
N ILE A 151 -3.57 -11.16 -0.57
CA ILE A 151 -5.01 -10.86 -0.51
C ILE A 151 -5.83 -12.12 -0.27
N ILE A 152 -5.42 -13.24 -0.84
CA ILE A 152 -6.10 -14.52 -0.66
C ILE A 152 -5.42 -15.25 0.52
N PRO A 153 -6.11 -15.47 1.64
CA PRO A 153 -5.55 -16.30 2.70
C PRO A 153 -5.52 -17.77 2.25
N PRO A 154 -4.52 -18.56 2.67
CA PRO A 154 -4.54 -20.01 2.44
C PRO A 154 -5.77 -20.66 3.08
N GLU A 155 -6.26 -21.75 2.49
CA GLU A 155 -7.37 -22.52 3.04
C GLU A 155 -6.97 -23.23 4.34
N PRO A 156 -7.92 -23.60 5.22
CA PRO A 156 -7.60 -24.35 6.44
C PRO A 156 -6.81 -25.63 6.11
N GLY A 157 -5.63 -25.79 6.72
CA GLY A 157 -4.74 -26.93 6.45
C GLY A 157 -3.72 -26.71 5.34
N GLU A 158 -3.84 -25.65 4.53
CA GLU A 158 -2.79 -25.26 3.58
C GLU A 158 -1.69 -24.45 4.27
N THR A 159 -0.44 -24.76 3.95
CA THR A 159 0.73 -23.99 4.38
C THR A 159 1.26 -23.15 3.22
N SER A 160 1.46 -21.86 3.48
CA SER A 160 2.14 -20.95 2.56
C SER A 160 3.29 -20.25 3.28
N ILE A 161 4.29 -19.78 2.53
CA ILE A 161 5.44 -19.08 3.11
C ILE A 161 4.97 -17.80 3.82
N ALA A 162 4.04 -17.04 3.22
CA ALA A 162 3.41 -15.90 3.87
C ALA A 162 2.75 -16.26 5.22
N LEU A 163 1.99 -17.36 5.29
CA LEU A 163 1.36 -17.80 6.53
C LEU A 163 2.40 -18.26 7.55
N SER A 164 3.40 -19.03 7.15
CA SER A 164 4.48 -19.49 8.05
C SER A 164 5.28 -18.32 8.60
N MET A 165 5.62 -17.33 7.76
CA MET A 165 6.28 -16.10 8.20
C MET A 165 5.39 -15.29 9.16
N SER A 166 4.09 -15.16 8.87
CA SER A 166 3.17 -14.50 9.79
C SER A 166 3.03 -15.26 11.11
N LYS A 167 3.00 -16.60 11.10
CA LYS A 167 3.01 -17.40 12.35
C LYS A 167 4.26 -17.14 13.19
N LEU A 168 5.43 -17.09 12.53
CA LEU A 168 6.71 -16.83 13.18
C LEU A 168 6.81 -15.40 13.73
N LEU A 169 6.35 -14.42 12.96
CA LEU A 169 6.56 -13.00 13.24
C LEU A 169 5.41 -12.33 14.00
N SER A 170 4.19 -12.86 13.95
CA SER A 170 2.98 -12.28 14.58
C SER A 170 2.52 -13.03 15.84
N HIS A 171 3.40 -13.82 16.47
CA HIS A 171 3.15 -14.49 17.75
C HIS A 171 1.82 -15.26 17.85
N GLY A 172 1.36 -15.90 16.76
CA GLY A 172 0.19 -16.77 16.75
C GLY A 172 -1.14 -16.15 16.29
N THR A 173 -1.19 -14.87 15.89
CA THR A 173 -2.43 -14.23 15.37
C THR A 173 -2.70 -14.52 13.88
N ALA A 174 -1.79 -15.24 13.21
CA ALA A 174 -1.83 -15.49 11.78
C ALA A 174 -3.09 -16.23 11.31
N GLU A 175 -3.57 -17.24 12.06
CA GLU A 175 -4.76 -18.00 11.69
C GLU A 175 -6.04 -17.19 11.85
N ARG A 176 -6.13 -16.41 12.92
CA ARG A 176 -7.22 -15.46 13.14
C ARG A 176 -7.26 -14.42 12.03
N SER A 177 -6.10 -13.87 11.66
CA SER A 177 -5.96 -12.93 10.55
C SER A 177 -6.35 -13.56 9.21
N ALA A 178 -5.98 -14.82 8.95
CA ALA A 178 -6.38 -15.54 7.75
C ALA A 178 -7.90 -15.73 7.69
N SER A 179 -8.54 -16.11 8.80
CA SER A 179 -10.00 -16.21 8.91
C SER A 179 -10.69 -14.87 8.63
N GLN A 180 -10.19 -13.79 9.21
CA GLN A 180 -10.69 -12.43 8.96
C GLN A 180 -10.50 -12.00 7.51
N ASN A 181 -9.36 -12.34 6.89
CA ASN A 181 -9.11 -12.04 5.49
C ASN A 181 -10.07 -12.78 4.54
N ARG A 182 -10.59 -13.97 4.94
CA ARG A 182 -11.60 -14.68 4.14
C ARG A 182 -12.89 -13.89 4.01
N VAL A 183 -13.25 -13.07 5.00
CA VAL A 183 -14.46 -12.22 4.96
C VAL A 183 -14.42 -11.21 3.82
N ILE A 184 -13.21 -10.79 3.41
CA ILE A 184 -13.00 -9.78 2.37
C ILE A 184 -12.43 -10.38 1.08
N LYS A 185 -12.28 -11.70 0.98
CA LYS A 185 -11.55 -12.33 -0.14
C LYS A 185 -12.23 -12.11 -1.51
N ASP A 186 -13.56 -12.03 -1.48
CA ASP A 186 -14.43 -11.88 -2.66
C ASP A 186 -15.06 -10.47 -2.75
N THR A 187 -14.68 -9.56 -1.86
CA THR A 187 -15.23 -8.20 -1.80
C THR A 187 -14.30 -7.19 -2.45
N PHE A 188 -14.84 -6.37 -3.36
CA PHE A 188 -14.12 -5.32 -4.09
C PHE A 188 -14.97 -4.05 -4.16
N ALA A 189 -15.12 -3.36 -3.02
CA ALA A 189 -16.01 -2.20 -2.88
C ALA A 189 -15.45 -0.91 -3.51
N VAL A 190 -14.14 -0.80 -3.73
CA VAL A 190 -13.51 0.39 -4.33
C VAL A 190 -13.42 0.22 -5.84
N ARG A 191 -14.07 1.12 -6.59
CA ARG A 191 -14.05 1.11 -8.05
C ARG A 191 -12.64 1.31 -8.64
N ASN A 192 -11.87 2.22 -8.06
CA ASN A 192 -10.51 2.49 -8.53
C ASN A 192 -9.50 1.63 -7.73
N TYR A 193 -9.49 0.33 -7.98
CA TYR A 193 -8.57 -0.60 -7.35
C TYR A 193 -7.46 -1.06 -8.32
N LEU A 194 -6.20 -0.79 -7.94
CA LEU A 194 -4.99 -1.34 -8.56
C LEU A 194 -4.31 -2.40 -7.67
N ALA A 195 -4.11 -3.59 -8.21
CA ALA A 195 -3.30 -4.65 -7.58
C ALA A 195 -1.97 -4.83 -8.34
N ILE A 196 -0.86 -4.49 -7.70
CA ILE A 196 0.50 -4.69 -8.23
C ILE A 196 1.08 -5.96 -7.59
N TYR A 197 1.61 -6.89 -8.40
CA TYR A 197 2.15 -8.15 -7.87
C TYR A 197 3.45 -8.58 -8.56
N GLY A 198 4.31 -9.28 -7.82
CA GLY A 198 5.57 -9.81 -8.33
C GLY A 198 5.39 -11.14 -9.07
N THR A 199 5.92 -11.27 -10.29
CA THR A 199 5.86 -12.51 -11.07
C THR A 199 6.74 -13.63 -10.51
N SER A 200 7.70 -13.28 -9.65
CA SER A 200 8.62 -14.21 -8.97
C SER A 200 8.47 -14.14 -7.45
N ASP A 201 7.33 -13.64 -6.95
CA ASP A 201 7.02 -13.60 -5.53
C ASP A 201 6.69 -15.01 -5.00
N TRP A 202 7.66 -15.57 -4.29
CA TRP A 202 7.58 -16.88 -3.65
C TRP A 202 6.99 -16.82 -2.24
N ILE A 203 6.91 -15.64 -1.62
CA ILE A 203 6.33 -15.45 -0.29
C ILE A 203 4.81 -15.48 -0.39
N VAL A 204 4.25 -14.65 -1.26
CA VAL A 204 2.82 -14.63 -1.59
C VAL A 204 2.47 -15.82 -2.47
N GLY A 205 3.38 -16.19 -3.38
CA GLY A 205 3.24 -17.37 -4.23
C GLY A 205 2.45 -17.10 -5.50
N LYS A 206 2.88 -17.75 -6.59
CA LYS A 206 2.30 -17.62 -7.95
C LYS A 206 0.85 -18.11 -8.07
N ARG A 207 0.29 -18.75 -7.04
CA ARG A 207 -1.11 -19.20 -7.04
C ARG A 207 -2.09 -18.10 -6.63
N MET A 208 -1.63 -17.09 -5.88
CA MET A 208 -2.49 -16.01 -5.39
C MET A 208 -2.72 -14.92 -6.43
N TYR A 209 -1.76 -14.69 -7.33
CA TYR A 209 -1.85 -13.66 -8.37
C TYR A 209 -1.72 -14.24 -9.78
N PRO A 210 -2.43 -13.68 -10.78
CA PRO A 210 -3.43 -12.62 -10.64
C PRO A 210 -4.63 -13.06 -9.79
N LEU A 211 -5.30 -12.10 -9.13
CA LEU A 211 -6.51 -12.30 -8.35
C LEU A 211 -7.63 -12.73 -9.28
N LYS A 212 -7.84 -14.05 -9.39
CA LYS A 212 -8.83 -14.63 -10.32
C LYS A 212 -10.26 -14.30 -9.95
N GLN A 213 -10.52 -14.03 -8.68
CA GLN A 213 -11.83 -13.64 -8.16
C GLN A 213 -12.12 -12.15 -8.29
N ALA A 214 -11.14 -11.34 -8.70
CA ALA A 214 -11.34 -9.91 -8.87
C ALA A 214 -12.13 -9.61 -10.15
N PRO A 215 -13.10 -8.68 -10.10
CA PRO A 215 -13.81 -8.24 -11.30
C PRO A 215 -12.88 -7.47 -12.25
N GLU A 216 -13.29 -7.29 -13.50
CA GLU A 216 -12.51 -6.57 -14.53
C GLU A 216 -12.18 -5.12 -14.16
N SER A 217 -12.96 -4.51 -13.25
CA SER A 217 -12.70 -3.17 -12.72
C SER A 217 -11.43 -3.08 -11.89
N VAL A 218 -10.92 -4.20 -11.35
CA VAL A 218 -9.66 -4.24 -10.61
C VAL A 218 -8.51 -4.35 -11.61
N ARG A 219 -7.75 -3.26 -11.77
CA ARG A 219 -6.55 -3.27 -12.62
C ARG A 219 -5.47 -4.10 -11.94
N GLN A 220 -4.93 -5.10 -12.62
CA GLN A 220 -3.87 -5.95 -12.09
C GLN A 220 -2.58 -5.80 -12.91
N VAL A 221 -1.48 -5.44 -12.27
CA VAL A 221 -0.20 -5.18 -12.94
C VAL A 221 0.88 -6.15 -12.43
N PRO A 222 1.34 -7.09 -13.29
CA PRO A 222 2.51 -7.91 -12.97
C PRO A 222 3.80 -7.11 -13.10
N LEU A 223 4.70 -7.26 -12.13
CA LEU A 223 6.05 -6.71 -12.17
C LEU A 223 7.08 -7.81 -11.98
N ALA A 224 8.23 -7.67 -12.67
CA ALA A 224 9.35 -8.56 -12.44
C ALA A 224 9.90 -8.39 -11.01
N GLY A 225 10.18 -9.49 -10.33
CA GLY A 225 10.77 -9.48 -9.00
C GLY A 225 9.98 -10.27 -7.96
N GLY A 226 10.55 -10.34 -6.75
CA GLY A 226 9.98 -11.02 -5.60
C GLY A 226 9.63 -10.05 -4.45
N HIS A 227 9.23 -10.60 -3.31
CA HIS A 227 8.69 -9.84 -2.18
C HIS A 227 9.72 -9.06 -1.36
N MET A 228 11.00 -9.41 -1.48
CA MET A 228 12.05 -8.82 -0.67
C MET A 228 12.21 -7.34 -1.01
N LEU A 229 12.31 -6.49 0.02
CA LEU A 229 12.48 -5.04 -0.14
C LEU A 229 11.36 -4.39 -0.98
N VAL A 230 10.14 -4.94 -0.97
CA VAL A 230 9.02 -4.45 -1.79
C VAL A 230 8.66 -2.98 -1.53
N THR A 231 8.82 -2.49 -0.29
CA THR A 231 8.67 -1.06 0.06
C THR A 231 9.59 -0.15 -0.76
N TYR A 232 10.66 -0.73 -1.31
CA TYR A 232 11.70 -0.06 -2.08
C TYR A 232 11.69 -0.43 -3.57
N ASN A 233 10.66 -1.16 -4.00
CA ASN A 233 10.50 -1.50 -5.40
C ASN A 233 10.10 -0.24 -6.19
N THR A 234 11.07 0.30 -6.94
CA THR A 234 10.90 1.52 -7.75
C THR A 234 9.82 1.37 -8.80
N ASP A 235 9.73 0.20 -9.43
CA ASP A 235 8.79 -0.05 -10.52
C ASP A 235 7.35 -0.06 -9.95
N ALA A 236 7.15 -0.67 -8.78
CA ALA A 236 5.87 -0.63 -8.08
C ALA A 236 5.48 0.78 -7.64
N ALA A 237 6.45 1.58 -7.17
CA ALA A 237 6.21 2.96 -6.79
C ALA A 237 5.86 3.87 -7.98
N GLU A 238 6.52 3.69 -9.13
CA GLU A 238 6.23 4.41 -10.37
C GLU A 238 4.82 4.07 -10.88
N VAL A 239 4.47 2.78 -10.96
CA VAL A 239 3.12 2.35 -11.35
C VAL A 239 2.05 2.89 -10.39
N ALA A 240 2.33 2.89 -9.08
CA ALA A 240 1.41 3.46 -8.10
C ALA A 240 1.29 4.99 -8.24
N LEU A 241 2.38 5.70 -8.54
CA LEU A 241 2.37 7.16 -8.78
C LEU A 241 1.51 7.50 -10.00
N ASP A 242 1.76 6.83 -11.13
CA ASP A 242 1.00 7.02 -12.36
C ASP A 242 -0.49 6.81 -12.09
N TYR A 243 -0.84 5.71 -11.42
CA TYR A 243 -2.23 5.42 -11.09
C TYR A 243 -2.86 6.43 -10.13
N LEU A 244 -2.11 6.96 -9.16
CA LEU A 244 -2.61 8.01 -8.26
C LEU A 244 -2.90 9.31 -9.03
N GLN A 245 -2.11 9.62 -10.06
CA GLN A 245 -2.24 10.83 -10.89
C GLN A 245 -3.27 10.70 -12.01
N GLU A 246 -3.64 9.47 -12.41
CA GLU A 246 -4.69 9.24 -13.41
C GLU A 246 -6.04 9.85 -12.99
N CYS A 247 -6.76 10.43 -13.94
CA CYS A 247 -8.18 10.76 -13.75
C CYS A 247 -8.95 9.46 -13.48
N SER A 248 -9.67 9.41 -12.37
CA SER A 248 -10.47 8.25 -12.00
C SER A 248 -11.62 8.03 -12.98
N ILE A 249 -12.13 6.80 -13.03
CA ILE A 249 -13.32 6.48 -13.81
C ILE A 249 -14.49 7.26 -13.21
N SER A 250 -14.99 8.27 -13.95
CA SER A 250 -16.19 9.01 -13.58
C SER A 250 -17.41 8.08 -13.63
N GLY A 251 -18.21 8.11 -12.57
CA GLY A 251 -19.56 7.56 -12.56
C GLY A 251 -20.55 8.55 -13.15
#